data_AF-A0A957NDY4-F1
#
_entry.id   AF-A0A957NDY4-F1
#
_cell.length_a   1.000
_cell.length_b   1.000
_cell.length_c   1.000
_cell.angle_alpha   90.00
_cell.angle_beta   90.00
_cell.angle_gamma   90.00
#
_symmetry.space_group_name_H-M   'P 1'
#
loop_
_entity.id
_entity.type
_entity.pdbx_description
1 polymer ?
#
loop_
_entity_poly.entity_id
_entity_poly.type
_entity_poly.pdbx_seq_one_letter_code
_entity_poly.pdbx_strand_id
1 'polypeptide(L)' 'MTESTTCCTLCEQPIADYSAALHDLRLSDARTVRICDDCGRKIMTWQGEKVAALFPTRAMKRRQERRR' A
#
# COMPACT_ATOMS: atom_id res chain seq x y z
N MET A 1 -4.22 31.14 -10.75
CA MET A 1 -3.42 30.25 -9.89
C MET A 1 -3.71 28.83 -10.36
N THR A 2 -2.77 28.18 -11.04
CA THR A 2 -2.98 26.83 -11.60
C THR A 2 -2.72 25.81 -10.49
N GLU A 3 -3.78 25.31 -9.87
CA GLU A 3 -3.72 24.13 -9.01
C GLU A 3 -3.33 22.92 -9.87
N SER A 4 -2.03 22.61 -9.86
CA SER A 4 -1.50 21.36 -10.41
C SER A 4 -2.03 20.20 -9.56
N THR A 5 -3.24 19.78 -9.85
CA THR A 5 -3.93 18.71 -9.14
C THR A 5 -3.16 17.43 -9.37
N THR A 6 -2.51 16.97 -8.30
CA THR A 6 -1.64 15.82 -8.35
C THR A 6 -2.50 14.57 -8.18
N CYS A 7 -2.70 13.80 -9.25
CA CYS A 7 -3.59 12.64 -9.23
C CYS A 7 -2.85 11.34 -8.86
N CYS A 8 -3.57 10.42 -8.23
CA CYS A 8 -3.13 9.05 -7.96
C CYS A 8 -3.06 8.25 -9.26
N THR A 9 -1.97 7.51 -9.48
CA THR A 9 -1.77 6.66 -10.66
C THR A 9 -2.73 5.45 -10.70
N LEU A 10 -3.28 5.04 -9.55
CA LEU A 10 -4.10 3.81 -9.45
C LEU A 10 -5.60 4.05 -9.52
N CYS A 11 -6.08 5.12 -8.89
CA CYS A 11 -7.52 5.44 -8.84
C CYS A 11 -7.87 6.74 -9.54
N GLU A 12 -6.88 7.43 -10.11
CA GLU A 12 -7.03 8.71 -10.84
C GLU A 12 -7.66 9.84 -10.02
N GLN A 13 -7.86 9.63 -8.72
CA GLN A 13 -8.39 10.65 -7.82
C GLN A 13 -7.32 11.70 -7.48
N PRO A 14 -7.75 12.96 -7.26
CA PRO A 14 -6.86 14.00 -6.78
C PRO A 14 -6.33 13.67 -5.39
N ILE A 15 -5.04 13.89 -5.17
CA ILE A 15 -4.40 13.77 -3.87
C ILE A 15 -4.45 15.15 -3.21
N ALA A 16 -5.26 15.27 -2.17
CA ALA A 16 -5.21 16.42 -1.27
C ALA A 16 -3.87 16.41 -0.53
N ASP A 17 -3.20 17.56 -0.45
CA ASP A 17 -1.95 17.73 0.30
C ASP A 17 -0.85 16.72 -0.07
N TYR A 18 -0.51 16.65 -1.36
CA TYR A 18 0.55 15.76 -1.83
C TYR A 18 1.88 15.98 -1.08
N SER A 19 2.42 14.87 -0.58
CA SER A 19 3.73 14.77 0.04
C SER A 19 4.46 13.56 -0.52
N ALA A 20 5.63 13.78 -1.14
CA ALA A 20 6.44 12.71 -1.71
C ALA A 20 6.82 11.64 -0.67
N ALA A 21 7.02 12.01 0.60
CA ALA A 21 7.37 11.05 1.64
C ALA A 21 6.26 10.02 1.96
N LEU A 22 5.00 10.35 1.66
CA LEU A 22 3.83 9.50 1.96
C LEU A 22 3.21 8.90 0.71
N HIS A 23 3.22 9.65 -0.39
CA HIS A 23 2.47 9.33 -1.60
C HIS A 23 3.34 8.72 -2.71
N ASP A 24 4.67 8.76 -2.58
CA ASP A 24 5.56 8.11 -3.55
C ASP A 24 5.83 6.67 -3.13
N LEU A 25 5.31 5.74 -3.93
CA LEU A 25 5.61 4.32 -3.81
C LEU A 25 6.74 3.95 -4.77
N ARG A 26 7.90 3.61 -4.22
CA ARG A 26 9.04 3.14 -5.00
C ARG A 26 8.92 1.63 -5.27
N LEU A 27 8.75 1.27 -6.54
CA LEU A 27 8.61 -0.12 -7.00
C LEU A 27 9.96 -0.75 -7.36
N SER A 28 10.90 0.05 -7.85
CA SER A 28 12.28 -0.34 -8.15
C SER A 28 13.20 0.89 -8.08
N ASP A 29 14.51 0.71 -8.20
CA ASP A 29 15.48 1.82 -8.22
C ASP A 29 15.18 2.86 -9.32
N ALA A 30 14.50 2.47 -10.40
CA ALA A 30 14.18 3.34 -11.53
C ALA A 30 12.69 3.73 -11.62
N ARG A 31 11.82 3.19 -10.76
CA ARG A 31 10.37 3.44 -10.86
C ARG A 31 9.76 3.81 -9.51
N THR A 32 9.25 5.03 -9.47
CA THR A 32 8.40 5.57 -8.41
C THR A 32 7.05 5.91 -9.02
N VAL A 33 5.97 5.47 -8.37
CA VAL A 33 4.61 5.82 -8.75
C VAL A 33 3.95 6.62 -7.65
N ARG A 34 3.00 7.47 -8.04
CA ARG A 34 2.29 8.31 -7.11
C ARG A 34 0.96 7.69 -6.75
N ILE A 35 0.69 7.53 -5.45
CA ILE A 35 -0.52 6.91 -4.95
C ILE A 35 -1.15 7.77 -3.86
N CYS A 36 -2.49 7.75 -3.76
CA CYS A 36 -3.19 8.32 -2.61
C CYS A 36 -3.08 7.40 -1.38
N ASP A 37 -3.39 7.95 -0.20
CA ASP A 37 -3.37 7.21 1.06
C ASP A 37 -4.26 5.95 1.05
N ASP A 38 -5.43 6.03 0.43
CA ASP A 38 -6.35 4.89 0.35
C ASP A 38 -5.76 3.74 -0.48
N CYS A 39 -5.13 4.07 -1.61
CA CYS A 39 -4.44 3.09 -2.43
C CYS A 39 -3.22 2.51 -1.70
N GLY A 40 -2.44 3.37 -1.01
CA GLY A 40 -1.31 2.93 -0.19
C GLY A 40 -1.73 1.95 0.88
N ARG A 41 -2.79 2.26 1.63
CA ARG A 41 -3.34 1.39 2.67
C ARG A 41 -3.77 0.03 2.12
N LYS A 42 -4.44 0.01 0.96
CA LYS A 42 -4.85 -1.25 0.30
C LYS A 42 -3.65 -2.11 -0.08
N ILE A 43 -2.60 -1.51 -0.64
CA ILE A 43 -1.37 -2.23 -1.00
C ILE A 43 -0.69 -2.80 0.25
N MET A 44 -0.53 -2.00 1.29
CA MET A 44 0.09 -2.44 2.55
C MET A 44 -0.70 -3.58 3.21
N THR A 45 -2.04 -3.49 3.19
CA THR A 45 -2.92 -4.54 3.71
C THR A 45 -2.74 -5.83 2.91
N TRP A 46 -2.82 -5.75 1.59
CA TRP A 46 -2.61 -6.88 0.70
C TRP A 46 -1.23 -7.52 0.88
N GLN A 47 -0.16 -6.72 0.99
CA GLN A 47 1.19 -7.21 1.22
C GLN A 47 1.28 -7.94 2.56
N GLY A 48 0.69 -7.36 3.61
CA GLY A 48 0.63 -7.96 4.94
C GLY A 48 -0.09 -9.31 4.93
N GLU A 49 -1.21 -9.43 4.22
CA GLU A 49 -1.93 -10.69 4.06
C GLU A 49 -1.10 -11.75 3.34
N LYS A 50 -0.40 -11.38 2.26
CA LYS A 50 0.48 -12.29 1.52
C LYS A 50 1.65 -12.76 2.38
N VAL A 51 2.30 -11.86 3.11
CA VAL A 51 3.40 -12.20 4.02
C VAL A 51 2.90 -13.09 5.15
N ALA A 52 1.76 -12.79 5.75
CA ALA A 52 1.18 -13.61 6.82
C ALA A 52 0.79 -15.02 6.35
N ALA A 53 0.35 -15.16 5.09
CA ALA A 53 0.03 -16.45 4.50
C ALA A 53 1.28 -17.28 4.18
N LEU A 54 2.32 -16.66 3.60
CA LEU A 54 3.56 -17.34 3.21
C LEU A 54 4.49 -17.62 4.40
N PHE A 55 4.54 -16.71 5.36
CA PHE A 55 5.43 -16.76 6.52
C PHE A 55 4.65 -16.61 7.83
N PRO A 56 3.77 -17.57 8.17
CA PRO A 56 2.97 -17.47 9.38
C PRO A 56 3.84 -17.60 10.63
N THR A 57 3.64 -16.68 11.58
CA THR A 57 4.29 -16.73 12.89
C THR A 57 3.82 -17.95 13.69
N ARG A 58 4.57 -18.34 14.73
CA ARG A 58 4.16 -19.42 15.65
C ARG A 58 2.75 -19.20 16.22
N ALA A 59 2.40 -17.97 16.57
CA ALA A 59 1.08 -17.63 17.08
C ALA A 59 -0.01 -17.83 16.00
N MET A 60 0.25 -17.45 14.75
CA MET A 60 -0.69 -17.65 13.64
C MET A 60 -0.87 -19.13 13.28
N LYS A 61 0.22 -19.93 13.27
CA LYS A 61 0.14 -21.39 13.07
C LYS A 61 -0.75 -22.05 14.12
N ARG A 62 -0.52 -21.74 15.40
CA ARG A 62 -1.38 -22.22 16.51
C ARG A 62 -2.85 -21.83 16.34
N ARG A 63 -3.13 -20.64 15.80
CA ARG A 63 -4.50 -20.18 15.53
C ARG A 63 -5.15 -20.93 14.35
N GLN A 64 -4.38 -21.26 13.31
CA GLN A 64 -4.85 -22.07 12.18
C GLN A 64 -5.14 -23.51 12.60
N GLU A 65 -4.28 -24.12 13.41
CA GLU A 65 -4.48 -25.47 13.97
C GLU A 65 -5.76 -25.56 14.81
N ARG A 66 -6.05 -24.53 15.63
CA ARG A 66 -7.28 -24.45 16.44
C ARG A 66 -8.56 -24.21 15.63
N ARG A 67 -8.45 -23.82 14.36
CA ARG A 67 -9.59 -23.58 13.46
C ARG A 67 -9.91 -24.79 12.57
N ARG A 68 -9.06 -25.82 12.57
CA ARG A 68 -9.32 -27.13 11.97
C ARG A 68 -10.00 -28.04 12.98
#